data_AF-A0A7S1CUQ1-F1
#
_entry.id   AF-A0A7S1CUQ1-F1
#
_cell.length_a   1.000
_cell.length_b   1.000
_cell.length_c   1.000
_cell.angle_alpha   90.00
_cell.angle_beta   90.00
_cell.angle_gamma   90.00
#
_symmetry.space_group_name_H-M   'P 1'
#
loop_
_entity.id
_entity.type
_entity.pdbx_description
1 polymer ?
#
loop_
_entity_poly.entity_id
_entity_poly.type
_entity_poly.pdbx_seq_one_letter_code
_entity_poly.pdbx_strand_id
1 'polypeptide(L)'
;SSSSSSSSQRHGVAWWAKAIGTFIVIYPALDGIGVFSLGAVSLSEIAMGSWYKDDVYVALQDWKKRTLFRLLGSLPQLVCALFVKDLSVIANYTGLFTILSYYCCPCLLAIYSQRLLHDNNIPTKTAYHAFHSNIGWAFGILILASITIVVVLIMSLFL
;
A
#
# COMPACT_ATOMS: atom_id res chain seq x y z
N SER A 1 -4.91 67.46 -7.18
CA SER A 1 -4.67 67.27 -5.74
C SER A 1 -5.79 66.38 -5.18
N SER A 2 -5.75 65.05 -5.33
CA SER A 2 -4.97 64.05 -4.57
C SER A 2 -5.38 63.93 -3.09
N SER A 3 -6.47 63.20 -2.86
CA SER A 3 -6.88 62.55 -1.60
C SER A 3 -8.27 61.96 -1.89
N SER A 4 -8.54 60.66 -1.93
CA SER A 4 -8.09 59.60 -1.04
C SER A 4 -8.25 58.25 -1.75
N SER A 5 -7.11 57.75 -2.20
CA SER A 5 -6.83 56.34 -2.45
C SER A 5 -7.08 55.49 -1.20
N SER A 6 -7.44 54.22 -1.46
CA SER A 6 -7.20 53.05 -0.61
C SER A 6 -8.03 52.83 0.67
N SER A 7 -9.36 52.93 0.58
CA SER A 7 -10.25 52.27 1.55
C SER A 7 -11.24 51.35 0.83
N SER A 8 -11.11 50.04 1.05
CA SER A 8 -12.07 48.95 0.69
C SER A 8 -11.69 47.96 -0.42
N GLN A 9 -10.42 47.62 -0.60
CA GLN A 9 -10.01 46.32 -1.16
C GLN A 9 -9.26 45.49 -0.12
N ARG A 10 -9.98 45.12 0.95
CA ARG A 10 -9.67 43.93 1.75
C ARG A 10 -10.88 43.02 1.63
N HIS A 11 -10.95 42.22 0.57
CA HIS A 11 -11.75 41.00 0.63
C HIS A 11 -11.06 40.08 1.64
N GLY A 12 -11.37 40.30 2.92
CA GLY A 12 -11.13 39.29 3.95
C GLY A 12 -11.86 38.05 3.48
N VAL A 13 -11.10 36.98 3.23
CA VAL A 13 -11.63 35.64 2.95
C VAL A 13 -12.84 35.41 3.84
N ALA A 14 -14.00 35.20 3.22
CA ALA A 14 -15.26 35.11 3.95
C ALA A 14 -15.14 34.04 5.04
N TRP A 15 -15.72 34.29 6.21
CA TRP A 15 -15.58 33.39 7.37
C TRP A 15 -15.97 31.94 7.05
N TRP A 16 -16.97 31.75 6.18
CA TRP A 16 -17.40 30.46 5.66
C TRP A 16 -16.33 29.79 4.79
N ALA A 17 -15.60 30.55 3.97
CA ALA A 17 -14.52 30.02 3.14
C ALA A 17 -13.34 29.54 4.02
N LYS A 18 -13.07 30.25 5.13
CA LYS A 18 -12.08 29.81 6.12
C LYS A 18 -12.53 28.54 6.87
N ALA A 19 -13.82 28.43 7.19
CA ALA A 19 -14.38 27.23 7.81
C ALA A 19 -14.32 26.01 6.88
N ILE A 20 -14.70 26.17 5.60
CA ILE A 20 -14.61 25.10 4.59
C ILE A 20 -13.16 24.70 4.37
N GLY A 21 -12.23 25.66 4.23
CA GLY A 21 -10.80 25.36 4.08
C GLY A 21 -10.24 24.58 5.28
N THR A 22 -10.66 24.92 6.49
CA THR A 22 -10.25 24.21 7.71
C THR A 22 -10.83 22.79 7.75
N PHE A 23 -12.10 22.61 7.36
CA PHE A 23 -12.72 21.29 7.29
C PHE A 23 -12.02 20.36 6.28
N ILE A 24 -11.67 20.88 5.11
CA ILE A 24 -10.95 20.14 4.05
C ILE A 24 -9.58 19.63 4.53
N VAL A 25 -8.92 20.35 5.44
CA VAL A 25 -7.62 19.93 6.00
C VAL A 25 -7.77 18.98 7.19
N ILE A 26 -8.75 19.22 8.08
CA ILE A 26 -8.95 18.40 9.28
C ILE A 26 -9.52 17.02 8.94
N TYR A 27 -10.43 16.93 7.96
CA TYR A 27 -11.04 15.66 7.56
C TYR A 27 -10.02 14.58 7.17
N PRO A 28 -9.09 14.80 6.22
CA PRO A 28 -8.08 13.80 5.87
C PRO A 28 -7.09 13.55 7.02
N ALA A 29 -6.84 14.54 7.89
CA ALA A 29 -6.02 14.32 9.08
C ALA A 29 -6.68 13.33 10.05
N LEU A 30 -8.01 13.42 10.24
CA LEU A 30 -8.77 12.47 11.07
C LEU A 30 -8.87 11.08 10.43
N ASP A 31 -9.11 11.03 9.11
CA ASP A 31 -9.15 9.77 8.35
C ASP A 31 -7.80 9.02 8.43
N GLY A 32 -6.68 9.76 8.32
CA GLY A 32 -5.34 9.21 8.42
C GLY A 32 -5.03 8.51 9.75
N ILE A 33 -5.65 8.93 10.86
CA ILE A 33 -5.46 8.29 12.18
C ILE A 33 -6.00 6.85 12.16
N GLY A 34 -7.15 6.64 11.53
CA GLY A 34 -7.77 5.31 11.40
C GLY A 34 -6.92 4.38 10.55
N VAL A 35 -6.50 4.86 9.38
CA VAL A 35 -5.66 4.10 8.43
C VAL A 35 -4.31 3.76 9.06
N PHE A 36 -3.70 4.70 9.80
CA PHE A 36 -2.44 4.48 10.51
C PHE A 36 -2.55 3.36 11.55
N SER A 37 -3.60 3.40 12.38
CA SER A 37 -3.83 2.39 13.41
C SER A 37 -4.08 1.00 12.80
N LEU A 38 -4.89 0.94 11.74
CA LEU A 38 -5.16 -0.30 11.02
C LEU A 38 -3.87 -0.90 10.41
N GLY A 39 -3.04 -0.05 9.80
CA GLY A 39 -1.76 -0.47 9.25
C GLY A 39 -0.80 -1.02 10.30
N ALA A 40 -0.71 -0.35 11.46
CA ALA A 40 0.16 -0.78 12.56
C ALA A 40 -0.28 -2.15 13.12
N VAL A 41 -1.59 -2.38 13.27
CA VAL A 41 -2.13 -3.67 13.75
C VAL A 41 -1.85 -4.77 12.74
N SER A 42 -2.18 -4.58 11.46
CA SER A 42 -1.96 -5.59 10.42
C SER A 42 -0.48 -5.98 10.29
N LEU A 43 0.43 -5.00 10.32
CA LEU A 43 1.86 -5.25 10.21
C LEU A 43 2.39 -5.99 11.44
N SER A 44 1.88 -5.65 12.63
CA SER A 44 2.24 -6.35 13.88
C SER A 44 1.85 -7.83 13.87
N GLU A 45 0.70 -8.16 13.29
CA GLU A 45 0.22 -9.54 13.19
C GLU A 45 1.02 -10.36 12.17
N ILE A 46 1.35 -9.78 11.01
CA ILE A 46 2.23 -10.41 10.00
C ILE A 46 3.62 -10.65 10.59
N ALA A 47 4.19 -9.67 11.30
CA ALA A 47 5.50 -9.80 11.94
C ALA A 47 5.49 -10.89 13.03
N MET A 48 4.43 -10.97 13.84
CA MET A 48 4.28 -12.00 14.86
C MET A 48 4.14 -13.39 14.24
N GLY A 49 3.35 -13.53 13.16
CA GLY A 49 3.19 -14.78 12.43
C GLY A 49 4.49 -15.25 11.75
N SER A 50 5.31 -14.32 11.26
CA SER A 50 6.63 -14.62 10.69
C SER A 50 7.62 -15.16 11.73
N TRP A 51 7.60 -14.59 12.95
CA TRP A 51 8.57 -14.94 14.00
C TRP A 51 8.20 -16.20 14.78
N TYR A 52 6.91 -16.42 15.03
CA TYR A 52 6.42 -17.46 15.94
C TYR A 52 5.71 -18.63 15.26
N LYS A 53 5.87 -18.81 13.94
CA LYS A 53 5.29 -19.84 13.04
C LYS A 53 4.39 -20.93 13.67
N ASP A 54 4.87 -21.76 14.60
CA ASP A 54 4.11 -22.87 15.21
C ASP A 54 3.40 -22.54 16.55
N ASP A 55 3.78 -21.45 17.22
CA ASP A 55 3.33 -21.02 18.57
C ASP A 55 2.52 -19.70 18.55
N VAL A 56 1.95 -19.34 17.39
CA VAL A 56 1.23 -18.07 17.18
C VAL A 56 0.06 -17.92 18.17
N TYR A 57 -0.62 -19.01 18.52
CA TYR A 57 -1.73 -19.01 19.48
C TYR A 57 -1.29 -18.69 20.92
N VAL A 58 -0.10 -19.15 21.34
CA VAL A 58 0.43 -18.89 22.69
C VAL A 58 0.99 -17.47 22.78
N ALA A 59 1.65 -16.99 21.72
CA ALA A 59 2.15 -15.62 21.64
C ALA A 59 1.03 -14.56 21.56
N LEU A 60 -0.14 -14.91 21.03
CA LEU A 60 -1.32 -14.02 20.97
C LEU A 60 -1.94 -13.75 22.34
N GLN A 61 -1.79 -14.68 23.28
CA GLN A 61 -2.45 -14.65 24.59
C GLN A 61 -1.74 -13.70 25.57
N ASP A 62 -0.46 -13.39 25.34
CA ASP A 62 0.32 -12.46 26.16
C ASP A 62 0.09 -10.99 25.74
N TRP A 63 -0.68 -10.27 26.54
CA TRP A 63 -0.96 -8.83 26.34
C TRP A 63 0.30 -7.96 26.22
N LYS A 64 1.39 -8.32 26.91
CA LYS A 64 2.68 -7.62 26.85
C LYS A 64 3.38 -7.79 25.49
N LYS A 65 3.43 -9.02 24.97
CA LYS A 65 4.05 -9.31 23.67
C LYS A 65 3.24 -8.65 22.55
N ARG A 66 1.91 -8.72 22.61
CA ARG A 66 1.02 -8.05 21.66
C ARG A 66 1.20 -6.53 21.62
N THR A 67 1.40 -5.90 22.77
CA THR A 67 1.64 -4.45 22.84
C THR A 67 3.01 -4.07 22.28
N LEU A 68 4.03 -4.89 22.53
CA LEU A 68 5.39 -4.66 22.04
C LEU A 68 5.48 -4.84 20.51
N PHE A 69 4.78 -5.84 19.96
CA PHE A 69 4.65 -6.01 18.52
C PHE A 69 3.82 -4.90 17.85
N ARG A 70 2.79 -4.36 18.52
CA ARG A 70 2.07 -3.17 18.03
C ARG A 70 2.96 -1.93 18.00
N LEU A 71 3.83 -1.78 19.01
CA LEU A 71 4.79 -0.68 19.05
C LEU A 71 5.83 -0.82 17.93
N LEU A 72 6.35 -2.03 17.72
CA LEU A 72 7.19 -2.36 16.55
C LEU A 72 6.47 -2.15 15.22
N GLY A 73 5.17 -2.47 15.13
CA GLY A 73 4.37 -2.26 13.93
C GLY A 73 4.17 -0.78 13.59
N SER A 74 4.07 0.08 14.61
CA SER A 74 3.93 1.54 14.45
C SER A 74 5.25 2.27 14.11
N LEU A 75 6.40 1.68 14.47
CA LEU A 75 7.71 2.30 14.25
C LEU A 75 8.03 2.55 12.77
N PRO A 76 7.84 1.62 11.83
CA PRO A 76 8.07 1.85 10.41
C PRO A 76 7.28 3.05 9.88
N GLN A 77 6.00 3.18 10.25
CA GLN A 77 5.16 4.28 9.79
C GLN A 77 5.58 5.62 10.41
N LEU A 78 5.98 5.61 11.68
CA LEU A 78 6.49 6.80 12.38
C LEU A 78 7.83 7.27 11.81
N VAL A 79 8.74 6.33 11.53
CA VAL A 79 10.03 6.62 10.88
C VAL A 79 9.80 7.15 9.47
N CYS A 80 8.95 6.48 8.66
CA CYS A 80 8.61 6.97 7.33
C CYS A 80 8.00 8.38 7.34
N ALA A 81 7.12 8.68 8.31
CA ALA A 81 6.52 10.00 8.45
C ALA A 81 7.53 11.10 8.85
N LEU A 82 8.60 10.75 9.58
CA LEU A 82 9.66 11.70 9.95
C LEU A 82 10.64 11.99 8.81
N PHE A 83 10.98 10.97 8.02
CA PHE A 83 11.99 11.08 6.97
C PHE A 83 11.43 11.56 5.63
N VAL A 84 10.16 11.27 5.32
CA VAL A 84 9.59 11.56 4.00
C VAL A 84 8.44 12.54 4.12
N LYS A 85 8.69 13.79 3.73
CA LYS A 85 7.68 14.86 3.67
C LYS A 85 7.02 14.98 2.30
N ASP A 86 7.64 14.41 1.27
CA ASP A 86 7.15 14.49 -0.11
C ASP A 86 6.16 13.36 -0.42
N LEU A 87 4.88 13.72 -0.39
CA LEU A 87 3.77 12.79 -0.66
C LEU A 87 3.85 12.16 -2.07
N SER A 88 4.36 12.93 -3.04
CA SER A 88 4.53 12.48 -4.43
C SER A 88 5.53 11.33 -4.54
N VAL A 89 6.67 11.45 -3.84
CA VAL A 89 7.71 10.42 -3.81
C VAL A 89 7.15 9.14 -3.17
N ILE A 90 6.45 9.26 -2.05
CA ILE A 90 5.83 8.12 -1.35
C ILE A 90 4.82 7.42 -2.26
N ALA A 91 3.95 8.18 -2.93
CA ALA A 91 2.91 7.66 -3.81
C ALA A 91 3.51 6.89 -5.00
N ASN A 92 4.60 7.39 -5.59
CA ASN A 92 5.28 6.71 -6.70
C ASN A 92 5.88 5.36 -6.23
N TYR A 93 6.57 5.34 -5.09
CA TYR A 93 7.15 4.10 -4.56
C TYR A 93 6.08 3.09 -4.10
N THR A 94 5.00 3.54 -3.45
CA THR A 94 3.90 2.65 -3.04
C THR A 94 3.12 2.13 -4.25
N GLY A 95 2.91 2.95 -5.28
CA GLY A 95 2.30 2.52 -6.54
C GLY A 95 3.14 1.45 -7.23
N LEU A 96 4.45 1.65 -7.34
CA LEU A 96 5.41 0.68 -7.84
C LEU A 96 5.35 -0.65 -7.09
N PHE A 97 5.41 -0.60 -5.75
CA PHE A 97 5.39 -1.79 -4.92
C PHE A 97 4.05 -2.53 -5.00
N THR A 98 2.94 -1.80 -5.09
CA THR A 98 1.59 -2.38 -5.23
C THR A 98 1.45 -3.11 -6.55
N ILE A 99 1.88 -2.50 -7.65
CA ILE A 99 1.89 -3.14 -8.98
C ILE A 99 2.78 -4.39 -8.92
N LEU A 100 4.01 -4.27 -8.43
CA LEU A 100 4.91 -5.40 -8.32
C LEU A 100 4.29 -6.55 -7.52
N SER A 101 3.76 -6.28 -6.33
CA SER A 101 3.18 -7.32 -5.46
C SER A 101 1.91 -7.93 -6.05
N TYR A 102 1.02 -7.10 -6.60
CA TYR A 102 -0.27 -7.53 -7.15
C TYR A 102 -0.14 -8.37 -8.42
N TYR A 103 0.88 -8.11 -9.25
CA TYR A 103 1.13 -8.94 -10.44
C TYR A 103 2.07 -10.12 -10.13
N CYS A 104 3.12 -9.91 -9.35
CA CYS A 104 4.13 -10.94 -9.08
C CYS A 104 3.54 -12.07 -8.21
N CYS A 105 2.83 -11.75 -7.13
CA CYS A 105 2.32 -12.75 -6.19
C CYS A 105 1.38 -13.79 -6.84
N PRO A 106 0.28 -13.41 -7.53
CA PRO A 106 -0.60 -14.39 -8.17
C PRO A 106 0.08 -15.11 -9.34
N CYS A 107 0.99 -14.45 -10.05
CA CYS A 107 1.70 -15.06 -11.18
C CYS A 107 2.68 -16.14 -10.70
N LEU A 108 3.48 -15.85 -9.67
CA LEU A 108 4.38 -16.84 -9.06
C LEU A 108 3.59 -17.99 -8.45
N LEU A 109 2.49 -17.69 -7.76
CA LEU A 109 1.63 -18.72 -7.17
C LEU A 109 1.01 -19.62 -8.24
N ALA A 110 0.56 -19.07 -9.36
CA ALA A 110 0.01 -19.83 -10.48
C ALA A 110 1.07 -20.77 -11.11
N ILE A 111 2.29 -20.27 -11.33
CA ILE A 111 3.38 -21.08 -11.89
C ILE A 111 3.83 -22.16 -10.91
N TYR A 112 3.98 -21.83 -9.62
CA TYR A 112 4.40 -22.79 -8.60
C TYR A 112 3.33 -23.87 -8.38
N SER A 113 2.05 -23.50 -8.35
CA SER A 113 0.93 -24.44 -8.27
C SER A 113 0.94 -25.45 -9.42
N GLN A 114 1.18 -24.99 -10.65
CA GLN A 114 1.27 -25.87 -11.82
C GLN A 114 2.47 -26.81 -11.78
N ARG A 115 3.63 -26.35 -11.30
CA ARG A 115 4.81 -27.21 -11.09
C ARG A 115 4.54 -28.27 -10.03
N LEU A 116 3.94 -27.89 -8.91
CA LEU A 116 3.63 -28.80 -7.81
C LEU A 116 2.57 -29.85 -8.21
N LEU A 117 1.60 -29.49 -9.05
CA LEU A 117 0.64 -30.44 -9.64
C LEU A 117 1.31 -31.44 -10.60
N HIS A 118 2.29 -30.98 -11.39
CA HIS A 118 3.05 -31.83 -12.30
C HIS A 118 3.96 -32.81 -11.54
N ASP A 119 4.62 -32.35 -10.48
CA ASP A 119 5.51 -33.19 -9.65
C ASP A 119 4.73 -34.26 -8.86
N ASN A 120 3.49 -33.98 -8.47
CA ASN A 120 2.64 -34.95 -7.77
C ASN A 120 1.82 -35.87 -8.69
N ASN A 121 2.03 -35.82 -10.01
CA ASN A 121 1.34 -36.68 -11.00
C ASN A 121 -0.20 -36.61 -10.95
N ILE A 122 -0.75 -35.48 -10.47
CA ILE A 122 -2.19 -35.26 -10.37
C ILE A 122 -2.64 -34.63 -11.70
N PRO A 123 -3.73 -35.10 -12.33
CA PRO A 123 -4.19 -34.56 -13.61
C PRO A 123 -4.39 -33.05 -13.52
N THR A 124 -3.57 -32.29 -14.27
CA THR A 124 -3.58 -30.82 -14.40
C THR A 124 -4.83 -30.26 -15.09
N LYS A 125 -5.84 -31.10 -15.30
CA LYS A 125 -7.17 -30.75 -15.81
C LYS A 125 -8.19 -30.85 -14.69
N THR A 126 -8.31 -29.80 -13.88
CA THR A 126 -9.47 -29.61 -13.00
C THR A 126 -10.67 -29.11 -13.81
N ALA A 127 -11.88 -29.32 -13.29
CA ALA A 127 -13.16 -28.91 -13.91
C ALA A 127 -13.33 -27.38 -14.12
N TYR A 128 -12.33 -26.59 -13.74
CA TYR A 128 -12.23 -25.13 -13.96
C TYR A 128 -11.26 -24.78 -15.11
N HIS A 129 -11.11 -25.65 -16.10
CA HIS A 129 -10.41 -25.34 -17.36
C HIS A 129 -11.24 -24.35 -18.19
N ALA A 130 -11.13 -23.07 -17.88
CA ALA A 130 -11.51 -22.01 -18.80
C ALA A 130 -10.39 -21.78 -19.83
N PHE A 131 -10.74 -21.28 -21.02
CA PHE A 131 -9.85 -20.93 -22.15
C PHE A 131 -8.59 -20.10 -21.77
N HIS A 132 -8.58 -19.54 -20.56
CA HIS A 132 -7.55 -18.68 -19.98
C HIS A 132 -6.43 -19.44 -19.23
N SER A 133 -6.57 -20.75 -18.99
CA SER A 133 -5.59 -21.59 -18.29
C SER A 133 -4.60 -22.24 -19.25
N ASN A 134 -4.05 -21.45 -20.18
CA ASN A 134 -2.95 -21.88 -21.03
C ASN A 134 -1.63 -21.35 -20.42
N ILE A 135 -0.57 -22.15 -20.40
CA ILE A 135 0.75 -21.76 -19.86
C ILE A 135 1.26 -20.44 -20.49
N GLY A 136 0.84 -20.17 -21.74
CA GLY A 136 1.13 -18.94 -22.48
C GLY A 136 0.46 -17.68 -21.90
N TRP A 137 -0.71 -17.78 -21.27
CA TRP A 137 -1.35 -16.64 -20.59
C TRP A 137 -0.63 -16.27 -19.30
N ALA A 138 -0.15 -17.26 -18.54
CA ALA A 138 0.69 -17.02 -17.37
C ALA A 138 2.01 -16.32 -17.76
N PHE A 139 2.65 -16.78 -18.84
CA PHE A 139 3.83 -16.10 -19.41
C PHE A 139 3.50 -14.71 -19.98
N GLY A 140 2.35 -14.54 -20.62
CA GLY A 140 1.89 -13.25 -21.15
C GLY A 140 1.66 -12.22 -20.04
N ILE A 141 1.03 -12.62 -18.93
CA ILE A 141 0.85 -11.77 -17.75
C ILE A 141 2.20 -11.47 -17.09
N LEU A 142 3.14 -12.43 -17.06
CA LEU A 142 4.48 -12.22 -16.51
C LEU A 142 5.30 -11.24 -17.36
N ILE A 143 5.25 -11.36 -18.68
CA ILE A 143 5.88 -10.41 -19.62
C ILE A 143 5.23 -9.03 -19.49
N LEU A 144 3.90 -8.96 -19.41
CA LEU A 144 3.19 -7.69 -19.24
C LEU A 144 3.55 -7.04 -17.90
N ALA A 145 3.63 -7.80 -16.81
CA ALA A 145 4.10 -7.32 -15.51
C ALA A 145 5.55 -6.83 -15.57
N SER A 146 6.44 -7.57 -16.24
CA SER A 146 7.83 -7.17 -16.51
C SER A 146 7.89 -5.84 -17.28
N ILE A 147 7.10 -5.68 -18.34
CA ILE A 147 7.01 -4.45 -19.13
C ILE A 147 6.50 -3.31 -18.25
N THR A 148 5.45 -3.51 -17.45
CA THR A 148 4.95 -2.48 -16.53
C THR A 148 6.02 -2.04 -15.53
N ILE A 149 6.79 -2.97 -14.97
CA ILE A 149 7.90 -2.65 -14.05
C ILE A 149 8.96 -1.80 -14.77
N VAL A 150 9.35 -2.17 -15.99
CA VAL A 150 10.33 -1.43 -16.79
C VAL A 150 9.83 -0.02 -17.15
N VAL A 151 8.57 0.10 -17.57
CA VAL A 151 7.96 1.40 -17.89
C VAL A 151 7.94 2.33 -16.67
N VAL A 152 7.57 1.82 -15.50
CA VAL A 152 7.51 2.65 -14.29
C VAL A 152 8.92 2.99 -13.78
N LEU A 153 9.90 2.09 -13.91
CA LEU A 153 11.31 2.41 -13.62
C LEU A 153 11.85 3.51 -14.54
N ILE A 154 11.56 3.43 -15.84
CA ILE A 154 11.97 4.46 -16.82
C ILE A 154 11.31 5.80 -16.47
N MET A 155 10.02 5.79 -16.19
CA MET A 155 9.27 7.00 -15.84
C MET A 155 9.75 7.61 -14.51
N SER A 156 10.16 6.78 -13.54
CA SER A 156 10.76 7.23 -12.28
C SER A 156 12.19 7.75 -12.42
N LEU A 157 12.92 7.35 -13.46
CA LEU A 157 14.28 7.82 -13.75
C LEU A 157 14.29 9.15 -14.52
N PHE A 158 13.18 9.47 -15.20
CA PHE A 158 13.02 10.67 -16.01
C PHE A 158 12.35 11.85 -15.27
N LEU A 159 11.84 11.60 -14.06
CA LEU A 159 11.21 12.59 -13.17
C LEU A 159 12.20 13.07 -12.11
#